data_AF-A0A7K1Y0Y8-F1
#
_entry.id   AF-A0A7K1Y0Y8-F1
#
_cell.length_a   1.000
_cell.length_b   1.000
_cell.length_c   1.000
_cell.angle_alpha   90.00
_cell.angle_beta   90.00
_cell.angle_gamma   90.00
#
_symmetry.space_group_name_H-M   'P 1'
#
loop_
_entity.id
_entity.type
_entity.pdbx_description
1 polymer ?
#
loop_
_entity_poly.entity_id
_entity_poly.type
_entity_poly.pdbx_seq_one_letter_code
_entity_poly.pdbx_strand_id
1 'polypeptide(L)'
;MTLRSISEMTNRELVDVIKYDDNASERNRAWELLATKNPTNEQLTYIIRWCPDGDLKNRAWELLATKNPTNEQLTYIIRWCPDGDLKNRAGELLATKNPTNEQLTYIMEYCPDGDLKNRAWERLRANLGIVVPVDEEVLIKEIANAVLSRPGSLKMESWHCGTSHCLAGWACVLNPIAKEIESKHDTRIAGSAVLPHYAQFFYSDNDQVLEILKGVAGK
;
A
#
# COMPACT_ATOMS: atom_id res chain seq x y z
N MET A 1 -2.51 -0.31 46.55
CA MET A 1 -2.09 0.30 45.27
C MET A 1 -3.37 0.48 44.46
N THR A 2 -3.96 1.67 44.47
CA THR A 2 -5.24 1.93 43.82
C THR A 2 -5.05 1.89 42.31
N LEU A 3 -5.73 0.98 41.62
CA LEU A 3 -5.81 1.00 40.16
C LEU A 3 -6.40 2.36 39.74
N ARG A 4 -5.63 3.14 38.98
CA ARG A 4 -6.06 4.45 38.46
C ARG A 4 -7.30 4.23 37.57
N SER A 5 -8.35 5.02 37.80
CA SER A 5 -9.60 4.88 37.04
C SER A 5 -9.39 5.20 35.56
N ILE A 6 -10.03 4.44 34.66
CA ILE A 6 -10.00 4.69 33.21
C ILE A 6 -10.42 6.12 32.86
N SER A 7 -11.31 6.74 33.66
CA SER A 7 -11.77 8.12 33.50
C SER A 7 -10.64 9.15 33.56
N GLU A 8 -9.58 8.85 34.30
CA GLU A 8 -8.43 9.73 34.54
C GLU A 8 -7.30 9.52 33.54
N MET A 9 -7.41 8.53 32.63
CA MET A 9 -6.39 8.23 31.65
C MET A 9 -6.26 9.33 30.59
N THR A 10 -5.02 9.55 30.16
CA THR A 10 -4.66 10.38 29.01
C THR A 10 -5.06 9.71 27.70
N ASN A 11 -5.12 10.47 26.59
CA ASN A 11 -5.39 9.88 25.27
C ASN A 11 -4.38 8.79 24.90
N ARG A 12 -3.11 8.93 25.30
CA ARG A 12 -2.08 7.93 25.05
C ARG A 12 -2.39 6.62 25.78
N GLU A 13 -2.70 6.70 27.07
CA GLU A 13 -3.06 5.51 27.87
C GLU A 13 -4.32 4.84 27.31
N LEU A 14 -5.32 5.61 26.87
CA LEU A 14 -6.53 5.06 26.25
C LEU A 14 -6.24 4.38 24.90
N VAL A 15 -5.37 4.97 24.07
CA VAL A 15 -4.91 4.35 22.82
C VAL A 15 -4.20 3.01 23.10
N ASP A 16 -3.38 2.94 24.15
CA ASP A 16 -2.70 1.70 24.51
C ASP A 16 -3.69 0.61 24.98
N VAL A 17 -4.71 0.98 25.77
CA VAL A 17 -5.81 0.06 26.12
C VAL A 17 -6.52 -0.44 24.86
N ILE A 18 -6.90 0.45 23.94
CA ILE A 18 -7.59 0.08 22.69
C ILE A 18 -6.76 -0.88 21.82
N LYS A 19 -5.43 -0.76 21.84
CA LYS A 19 -4.55 -1.58 20.99
C LYS A 19 -4.21 -2.93 21.60
N TYR A 20 -4.03 -2.99 22.91
CA TYR A 20 -3.35 -4.11 23.56
C TYR A 20 -4.16 -4.82 24.64
N ASP A 21 -5.27 -4.24 25.11
CA ASP A 21 -6.08 -4.90 26.12
C ASP A 21 -6.86 -6.07 25.49
N ASP A 22 -6.74 -7.26 26.08
CA ASP A 22 -7.40 -8.47 25.61
C ASP A 22 -8.93 -8.40 25.80
N ASN A 23 -9.41 -7.59 26.76
CA ASN A 23 -10.82 -7.43 27.06
C ASN A 23 -11.50 -6.44 26.10
N ALA A 24 -12.36 -6.97 25.22
CA ALA A 24 -13.12 -6.17 24.26
C ALA A 24 -14.00 -5.09 24.91
N SER A 25 -14.57 -5.35 26.10
CA SER A 25 -15.37 -4.35 26.81
C SER A 25 -14.52 -3.19 27.31
N GLU A 26 -13.29 -3.44 27.78
CA GLU A 26 -12.38 -2.37 28.20
C GLU A 26 -11.88 -1.55 27.00
N ARG A 27 -11.58 -2.20 25.87
CA ARG A 27 -11.28 -1.47 24.62
C ARG A 27 -12.42 -0.55 24.20
N ASN A 28 -13.66 -1.02 24.25
CA ASN A 28 -14.83 -0.21 23.92
C ASN A 28 -15.01 0.97 24.89
N ARG A 29 -14.87 0.74 26.20
CA ARG A 29 -14.93 1.83 27.20
C ARG A 29 -13.83 2.86 27.00
N ALA A 30 -12.61 2.40 26.70
CA ALA A 30 -11.49 3.28 26.38
C ALA A 30 -11.76 4.12 25.12
N TRP A 31 -12.36 3.50 24.09
CA TRP A 31 -12.77 4.20 22.88
C TRP A 31 -13.83 5.26 23.15
N GLU A 32 -14.91 4.96 23.88
CA GLU A 32 -15.95 5.95 24.18
C GLU A 32 -15.36 7.17 24.87
N LEU A 33 -14.44 6.97 25.82
CA LEU A 33 -13.78 8.06 26.50
C LEU A 33 -12.80 8.81 25.59
N LEU A 34 -12.00 8.10 24.80
CA LEU A 34 -11.04 8.72 23.87
C LEU A 34 -11.76 9.60 22.85
N ALA A 35 -12.87 9.14 22.28
CA ALA A 35 -13.66 9.88 21.30
C ALA A 35 -14.13 11.24 21.84
N THR A 36 -14.44 11.34 23.14
CA THR A 36 -14.80 12.61 23.79
C THR A 36 -13.62 13.55 24.04
N LYS A 37 -12.39 13.05 23.96
CA LYS A 37 -11.15 13.79 24.26
C LYS A 37 -10.42 14.29 23.01
N ASN A 38 -11.13 14.41 21.88
CA ASN A 38 -10.62 14.92 20.61
C ASN A 38 -9.24 14.32 20.24
N PRO A 39 -9.17 13.01 19.95
CA PRO A 39 -7.91 12.34 19.63
C PRO A 39 -7.26 12.95 18.38
N THR A 40 -5.93 12.88 18.31
CA THR A 40 -5.19 13.34 17.14
C THR A 40 -5.34 12.38 15.97
N ASN A 41 -5.12 12.86 14.74
CA ASN A 41 -5.12 12.00 13.55
C ASN A 41 -4.09 10.87 13.65
N GLU A 42 -2.95 11.12 14.30
CA GLU A 42 -1.93 10.10 14.55
C GLU A 42 -2.45 9.00 15.49
N GLN A 43 -3.11 9.38 16.60
CA GLN A 43 -3.71 8.42 17.52
C GLN A 43 -4.74 7.53 16.82
N LEU A 44 -5.61 8.11 16.00
CA LEU A 44 -6.60 7.38 15.21
C LEU A 44 -5.94 6.45 14.18
N THR A 45 -4.89 6.92 13.51
CA THR A 45 -4.11 6.12 12.55
C THR A 45 -3.47 4.90 13.23
N TYR A 46 -2.97 5.05 14.46
CA TYR A 46 -2.43 3.94 15.23
C TYR A 46 -3.49 2.94 15.68
N ILE A 47 -4.69 3.41 16.04
CA ILE A 47 -5.81 2.52 16.34
C ILE A 47 -6.18 1.71 15.09
N ILE A 48 -6.34 2.36 13.93
CA ILE A 48 -6.67 1.69 12.66
C ILE A 48 -5.64 0.60 12.30
N ARG A 49 -4.35 0.85 12.54
CA ARG A 49 -3.29 -0.12 12.27
C ARG A 49 -3.27 -1.28 13.26
N TRP A 50 -3.29 -0.97 14.55
CA TRP A 50 -2.87 -1.90 15.60
C TRP A 50 -4.00 -2.49 16.45
N CYS A 51 -5.20 -1.90 16.43
CA CYS A 51 -6.31 -2.47 17.19
C CYS A 51 -6.65 -3.88 16.66
N PRO A 52 -6.90 -4.88 17.51
CA PRO A 52 -7.34 -6.19 17.05
C PRO A 52 -8.81 -6.21 16.60
N ASP A 53 -9.58 -5.20 16.99
CA ASP A 53 -11.03 -5.13 16.84
C ASP A 53 -11.44 -4.34 15.59
N GLY A 54 -12.10 -5.01 14.63
CA GLY A 54 -12.50 -4.42 13.36
C GLY A 54 -13.51 -3.28 13.50
N ASP A 55 -14.44 -3.38 14.46
CA ASP A 55 -15.44 -2.34 14.69
C ASP A 55 -14.78 -1.07 15.23
N LEU A 56 -13.84 -1.21 16.17
CA LEU A 56 -13.08 -0.06 16.67
C LEU A 56 -12.20 0.57 15.60
N LYS A 57 -11.63 -0.19 14.66
CA LYS A 57 -10.93 0.38 13.51
C LYS A 57 -11.86 1.19 12.62
N ASN A 58 -13.05 0.66 12.33
CA ASN A 58 -14.05 1.37 11.54
C ASN A 58 -14.47 2.69 12.21
N ARG A 59 -14.74 2.67 13.51
CA ARG A 59 -15.06 3.87 14.29
C ARG A 59 -13.92 4.89 14.30
N ALA A 60 -12.67 4.41 14.43
CA ALA A 60 -11.48 5.26 14.33
C ALA A 60 -11.33 5.89 12.95
N TRP A 61 -11.63 5.14 11.89
CA TRP A 61 -11.65 5.65 10.53
C TRP A 61 -12.74 6.70 10.32
N GLU A 62 -13.99 6.46 10.75
CA GLU A 62 -15.07 7.45 10.61
C GLU A 62 -14.68 8.78 11.25
N LEU A 63 -14.10 8.73 12.46
CA LEU A 63 -13.65 9.93 13.13
C LEU A 63 -12.46 10.57 12.39
N LEU A 64 -11.48 9.79 11.93
CA LEU A 64 -10.32 10.31 11.20
C LEU A 64 -10.74 11.02 9.91
N ALA A 65 -11.66 10.43 9.13
CA ALA A 65 -12.12 10.97 7.86
C ALA A 65 -12.73 12.37 7.99
N THR A 66 -13.39 12.66 9.12
CA THR A 66 -13.92 14.00 9.41
C THR A 66 -12.84 15.04 9.76
N LYS A 67 -11.62 14.60 10.07
CA LYS A 67 -10.51 15.45 10.56
C LYS A 67 -9.48 15.77 9.50
N ASN A 68 -9.83 15.64 8.22
CA ASN A 68 -8.98 15.96 7.06
C ASN A 68 -7.56 15.36 7.19
N PRO A 69 -7.41 14.02 7.20
CA PRO A 69 -6.12 13.38 7.31
C PRO A 69 -5.18 13.82 6.17
N THR A 70 -3.89 13.87 6.46
CA THR A 70 -2.84 14.16 5.47
C THR A 70 -2.65 12.98 4.51
N ASN A 71 -2.08 13.22 3.32
CA ASN A 71 -1.77 12.13 2.38
C ASN A 71 -0.83 11.09 3.01
N GLU A 72 0.12 11.51 3.86
CA GLU A 72 1.03 10.61 4.58
C GLU A 72 0.33 9.70 5.59
N GLN A 73 -0.72 10.20 6.25
CA GLN A 73 -1.55 9.37 7.13
C GLN A 73 -2.36 8.35 6.33
N LEU A 74 -2.86 8.74 5.16
CA LEU A 74 -3.60 7.83 4.28
C LEU A 74 -2.70 6.76 3.66
N THR A 75 -1.50 7.11 3.17
CA THR A 75 -0.52 6.14 2.68
C THR A 75 -0.09 5.18 3.78
N TYR A 76 0.06 5.67 5.01
CA TYR A 76 0.36 4.80 6.16
C TYR A 76 -0.75 3.77 6.40
N ILE A 77 -2.02 4.16 6.32
CA ILE A 77 -3.17 3.24 6.45
C ILE A 77 -3.18 2.23 5.30
N ILE A 78 -3.06 2.70 4.05
CA ILE A 78 -3.00 1.86 2.85
C ILE A 78 -1.92 0.78 2.98
N ARG A 79 -0.73 1.15 3.44
CA ARG A 79 0.42 0.24 3.57
C ARG A 79 0.28 -0.75 4.71
N TRP A 80 -0.18 -0.30 5.88
CA TRP A 80 0.00 -1.04 7.14
C TRP A 80 -1.29 -1.52 7.81
N CYS A 81 -2.46 -1.02 7.41
CA CYS A 81 -3.72 -1.56 7.94
C CYS A 81 -3.93 -2.98 7.40
N PRO A 82 -4.26 -3.98 8.23
CA PRO A 82 -4.52 -5.33 7.73
C PRO A 82 -5.91 -5.46 7.07
N ASP A 83 -6.80 -4.49 7.28
CA ASP A 83 -8.17 -4.51 6.78
C ASP A 83 -8.24 -3.94 5.36
N GLY A 84 -8.67 -4.76 4.41
CA GLY A 84 -8.73 -4.41 2.99
C GLY A 84 -9.72 -3.29 2.66
N ASP A 85 -10.86 -3.24 3.35
CA ASP A 85 -11.88 -2.21 3.12
C ASP A 85 -11.37 -0.86 3.61
N LEU A 86 -10.72 -0.82 4.78
CA LEU A 86 -10.10 0.42 5.28
C LEU A 86 -8.97 0.91 4.39
N LYS A 87 -8.19 0.01 3.77
CA LYS A 87 -7.21 0.41 2.74
C LYS A 87 -7.89 1.07 1.54
N ASN A 88 -8.95 0.48 1.02
CA ASN A 88 -9.70 1.03 -0.11
C ASN A 88 -10.27 2.41 0.24
N ARG A 89 -10.89 2.56 1.41
CA ARG A 89 -11.44 3.86 1.88
C ARG A 89 -10.34 4.92 2.03
N ALA A 90 -9.17 4.55 2.53
CA ALA A 90 -8.00 5.44 2.58
C ALA A 90 -7.48 5.81 1.18
N GLY A 91 -7.46 4.86 0.25
CA GLY A 91 -7.08 5.07 -1.15
C GLY A 91 -8.05 5.99 -1.89
N GLU A 92 -9.36 5.82 -1.70
CA GLU A 92 -10.38 6.72 -2.26
C GLU A 92 -10.20 8.14 -1.76
N LEU A 93 -10.03 8.31 -0.44
CA LEU A 93 -9.82 9.64 0.11
C LEU A 93 -8.52 10.26 -0.41
N LEU A 94 -7.43 9.48 -0.48
CA LEU A 94 -6.14 9.95 -1.01
C LEU A 94 -6.27 10.40 -2.48
N ALA A 95 -7.02 9.67 -3.31
CA ALA A 95 -7.23 10.01 -4.72
C ALA A 95 -7.88 11.39 -4.91
N THR A 96 -8.67 11.87 -3.94
CA THR A 96 -9.27 13.21 -3.98
C THR A 96 -8.31 14.34 -3.59
N LYS A 97 -7.12 14.04 -3.05
CA LYS A 97 -6.20 15.00 -2.42
C LYS A 97 -4.95 15.30 -3.25
N ASN A 98 -5.06 15.23 -4.58
CA ASN A 98 -3.96 15.46 -5.52
C ASN A 98 -2.68 14.68 -5.14
N PRO A 99 -2.74 13.34 -5.11
CA PRO A 99 -1.61 12.51 -4.69
C PRO A 99 -0.40 12.66 -5.62
N THR A 100 0.80 12.51 -5.07
CA THR A 100 2.03 12.39 -5.86
C THR A 100 2.08 11.08 -6.64
N ASN A 101 2.98 10.95 -7.62
CA ASN A 101 3.21 9.69 -8.32
C ASN A 101 3.54 8.54 -7.36
N GLU A 102 4.33 8.83 -6.33
CA GLU A 102 4.64 7.86 -5.28
C GLU A 102 3.39 7.42 -4.50
N GLN A 103 2.55 8.38 -4.12
CA GLN A 103 1.31 8.12 -3.40
C GLN A 103 0.32 7.29 -4.23
N LEU A 104 0.32 7.47 -5.56
CA LEU A 104 -0.46 6.64 -6.48
C LEU A 104 0.06 5.20 -6.52
N THR A 105 1.39 4.96 -6.48
CA THR A 105 1.90 3.58 -6.47
C THR A 105 1.49 2.83 -5.20
N TYR A 106 1.39 3.50 -4.04
CA TYR A 106 0.87 2.86 -2.83
C TYR A 106 -0.57 2.34 -3.00
N ILE A 107 -1.44 3.07 -3.71
CA ILE A 107 -2.80 2.58 -4.02
C ILE A 107 -2.72 1.31 -4.88
N MET A 108 -1.89 1.33 -5.93
CA MET A 108 -1.72 0.22 -6.85
C MET A 108 -1.16 -1.04 -6.17
N GLU A 109 -0.21 -0.86 -5.27
CA GLU A 109 0.52 -1.93 -4.57
C GLU A 109 -0.31 -2.57 -3.45
N TYR A 110 -1.06 -1.77 -2.68
CA TYR A 110 -1.60 -2.25 -1.40
C TYR A 110 -3.12 -2.25 -1.26
N CYS A 111 -3.88 -1.48 -2.06
CA CYS A 111 -5.34 -1.55 -2.01
C CYS A 111 -5.83 -2.87 -2.63
N PRO A 112 -6.91 -3.48 -2.15
CA PRO A 112 -7.48 -4.66 -2.83
C PRO A 112 -8.34 -4.33 -4.06
N ASP A 113 -8.99 -3.16 -4.09
CA ASP A 113 -9.97 -2.82 -5.12
C ASP A 113 -9.32 -2.56 -6.50
N GLY A 114 -9.70 -3.35 -7.50
CA GLY A 114 -9.12 -3.28 -8.85
C GLY A 114 -9.46 -1.99 -9.61
N ASP A 115 -10.66 -1.45 -9.45
CA ASP A 115 -11.09 -0.22 -10.13
C ASP A 115 -10.35 1.00 -9.57
N LEU A 116 -10.14 1.03 -8.26
CA LEU A 116 -9.31 2.02 -7.58
C LEU A 116 -7.85 1.95 -8.05
N LYS A 117 -7.27 0.75 -8.19
CA LYS A 117 -5.92 0.58 -8.77
C LYS A 117 -5.86 1.11 -10.20
N ASN A 118 -6.84 0.78 -11.03
CA ASN A 118 -6.89 1.21 -12.42
C ASN A 118 -6.96 2.73 -12.54
N ARG A 119 -7.81 3.39 -11.75
CA ARG A 119 -7.86 4.86 -11.72
C ARG A 119 -6.55 5.48 -11.22
N ALA A 120 -5.91 4.88 -10.22
CA ALA A 120 -4.60 5.33 -9.74
C ALA A 120 -3.53 5.22 -10.83
N TRP A 121 -3.51 4.11 -11.56
CA TRP A 121 -2.64 3.90 -12.72
C TRP A 121 -2.91 4.90 -13.85
N GLU A 122 -4.16 5.13 -14.23
CA GLU A 122 -4.51 6.10 -15.26
C GLU A 122 -4.01 7.51 -14.90
N ARG A 123 -4.15 7.89 -13.62
CA ARG A 123 -3.63 9.16 -13.12
C ARG A 123 -2.11 9.21 -13.16
N LEU A 124 -1.43 8.15 -12.74
CA LEU A 124 0.03 8.04 -12.80
C LEU A 124 0.53 8.17 -14.24
N ARG A 125 -0.09 7.44 -15.15
CA ARG A 125 0.20 7.46 -16.59
C ARG A 125 0.07 8.85 -17.18
N ALA A 126 -1.02 9.56 -16.83
CA ALA A 126 -1.24 10.93 -17.26
C ALA A 126 -0.18 11.89 -16.69
N ASN A 127 0.18 11.76 -15.40
CA ASN A 127 1.23 12.58 -14.78
C ASN A 127 2.61 12.37 -15.42
N LEU A 128 2.89 11.16 -15.91
CA LEU A 128 4.13 10.80 -16.60
C LEU A 128 4.13 11.12 -18.10
N GLY A 129 3.02 11.61 -18.66
CA GLY A 129 2.91 11.94 -20.08
C GLY A 129 2.87 10.72 -21.01
N ILE A 130 2.49 9.54 -20.51
CA ILE A 130 2.44 8.31 -21.31
C ILE A 130 1.14 8.30 -22.12
N VAL A 131 1.23 8.71 -23.39
CA VAL A 131 0.07 8.81 -24.29
C VAL A 131 -0.43 7.43 -24.71
N VAL A 132 0.49 6.54 -25.10
CA VAL A 132 0.21 5.15 -25.51
C VAL A 132 0.69 4.23 -24.39
N PRO A 133 -0.21 3.50 -23.71
CA PRO A 133 0.17 2.53 -22.69
C PRO A 133 1.10 1.46 -23.26
N VAL A 134 2.00 0.96 -22.42
CA VAL A 134 2.74 -0.26 -22.71
C VAL A 134 1.78 -1.44 -22.72
N ASP A 135 1.95 -2.36 -23.67
CA ASP A 135 1.27 -3.64 -23.65
C ASP A 135 1.85 -4.51 -22.52
N GLU A 136 1.15 -4.50 -21.38
CA GLU A 136 1.57 -5.19 -20.17
C GLU A 136 1.63 -6.71 -20.36
N GLU A 137 0.72 -7.29 -21.16
CA GLU A 137 0.70 -8.74 -21.42
C GLU A 137 1.93 -9.18 -22.21
N VAL A 138 2.35 -8.40 -23.20
CA VAL A 138 3.59 -8.65 -23.94
C VAL A 138 4.80 -8.49 -23.01
N LEU A 139 4.86 -7.39 -22.27
CA LEU A 139 6.01 -7.11 -21.40
C LEU A 139 6.18 -8.17 -20.31
N ILE A 140 5.10 -8.61 -19.64
CA ILE A 140 5.23 -9.62 -18.59
C ILE A 140 5.67 -10.99 -19.15
N LYS A 141 5.27 -11.33 -20.38
CA LYS A 141 5.74 -12.55 -21.06
C LYS A 141 7.23 -12.48 -21.40
N GLU A 142 7.71 -11.32 -21.87
CA GLU A 142 9.14 -11.10 -22.12
C GLU A 142 9.96 -11.23 -20.83
N ILE A 143 9.49 -10.62 -19.74
CA ILE A 143 10.11 -10.73 -18.41
C ILE A 143 10.13 -12.20 -17.95
N ALA A 144 9.01 -12.91 -18.07
CA ALA A 144 8.93 -14.32 -17.70
C ALA A 144 9.95 -15.17 -18.46
N ASN A 145 10.05 -15.01 -19.77
CA ASN A 145 11.03 -15.72 -20.61
C ASN A 145 12.47 -15.39 -20.22
N ALA A 146 12.78 -14.11 -19.96
CA ALA A 146 14.11 -13.67 -19.55
C ALA A 146 14.52 -14.28 -18.19
N VAL A 147 13.61 -14.29 -17.21
CA VAL A 147 13.85 -14.84 -15.88
C VAL A 147 13.95 -16.36 -15.90
N LEU A 148 13.03 -17.05 -16.58
CA LEU A 148 12.97 -18.52 -16.57
C LEU A 148 14.12 -19.16 -17.37
N SER A 149 14.64 -18.48 -18.39
CA SER A 149 15.83 -18.94 -19.13
C SER A 149 17.14 -18.75 -18.36
N ARG A 150 17.14 -18.01 -17.24
CA ARG A 150 18.34 -17.70 -16.44
C ARG A 150 18.06 -17.86 -14.93
N PRO A 151 18.07 -19.09 -14.40
CA PRO A 151 17.88 -19.32 -12.97
C PRO A 151 18.78 -18.42 -12.11
N GLY A 152 18.18 -17.74 -11.11
CA GLY A 152 18.87 -16.80 -10.23
C GLY A 152 18.89 -15.34 -10.68
N SER A 153 18.31 -15.01 -11.85
CA SER A 153 18.24 -13.63 -12.37
C SER A 153 17.07 -12.81 -11.81
N LEU A 154 16.21 -13.40 -10.99
CA LEU A 154 15.17 -12.69 -10.22
C LEU A 154 15.65 -12.49 -8.78
N LYS A 155 15.64 -11.24 -8.31
CA LYS A 155 15.95 -10.88 -6.92
C LYS A 155 15.01 -9.78 -6.44
N MET A 156 13.93 -10.15 -5.75
CA MET A 156 12.94 -9.20 -5.26
C MET A 156 13.44 -8.37 -4.07
N GLU A 157 14.38 -8.90 -3.30
CA GLU A 157 15.01 -8.19 -2.16
C GLU A 157 16.00 -7.08 -2.57
N SER A 158 16.32 -6.96 -3.87
CA SER A 158 17.28 -5.98 -4.40
C SER A 158 16.74 -5.31 -5.66
N TRP A 159 16.43 -4.02 -5.54
CA TRP A 159 15.87 -3.21 -6.64
C TRP A 159 16.81 -3.14 -7.86
N HIS A 160 18.13 -3.22 -7.65
CA HIS A 160 19.13 -3.33 -8.71
C HIS A 160 20.31 -4.21 -8.30
N CYS A 161 20.57 -5.31 -9.02
CA CYS A 161 21.73 -6.16 -8.76
C CYS A 161 22.38 -6.67 -10.06
N GLY A 162 23.08 -5.81 -10.80
CA GLY A 162 23.93 -6.23 -11.92
C GLY A 162 23.16 -6.99 -13.01
N THR A 163 23.24 -8.32 -13.01
CA THR A 163 22.53 -9.23 -13.95
C THR A 163 21.22 -9.80 -13.40
N SER A 164 20.81 -9.40 -12.19
CA SER A 164 19.59 -9.82 -11.51
C SER A 164 18.76 -8.60 -11.10
N HIS A 165 17.44 -8.72 -11.24
CA HIS A 165 16.51 -7.61 -11.00
C HIS A 165 15.24 -8.10 -10.31
N CYS A 166 14.54 -7.21 -9.61
CA CYS A 166 13.16 -7.43 -9.22
C CYS A 166 12.24 -7.31 -10.45
N LEU A 167 10.94 -7.56 -10.27
CA LEU A 167 9.97 -7.49 -11.36
C LEU A 167 9.94 -6.11 -12.05
N ALA A 168 9.91 -5.04 -11.26
CA ALA A 168 9.95 -3.66 -11.76
C ALA A 168 11.29 -3.34 -12.46
N GLY A 169 12.40 -3.85 -11.95
CA GLY A 169 13.72 -3.68 -12.57
C GLY A 169 13.81 -4.38 -13.93
N TRP A 170 13.24 -5.59 -14.06
CA TRP A 170 13.16 -6.28 -15.35
C TRP A 170 12.34 -5.50 -16.38
N ALA A 171 11.25 -4.85 -15.96
CA ALA A 171 10.50 -3.94 -16.82
C ALA A 171 11.38 -2.80 -17.34
N CYS A 172 12.21 -2.18 -16.49
CA CYS A 172 13.12 -1.11 -16.89
C CYS A 172 14.26 -1.58 -17.80
N VAL A 173 14.70 -2.84 -17.66
CA VAL A 173 15.71 -3.43 -18.54
C VAL A 173 15.16 -3.70 -19.94
N LEU A 174 13.94 -4.20 -20.04
CA LEU A 174 13.36 -4.68 -21.31
C LEU A 174 12.54 -3.63 -22.04
N ASN A 175 11.95 -2.66 -21.32
CA ASN A 175 11.06 -1.67 -21.92
C ASN A 175 11.69 -0.25 -21.92
N PRO A 176 11.82 0.40 -23.10
CA PRO A 176 12.45 1.71 -23.19
C PRO A 176 11.66 2.83 -22.50
N ILE A 177 10.32 2.74 -22.44
CA ILE A 177 9.48 3.72 -21.72
C ILE A 177 9.74 3.62 -20.22
N ALA A 178 9.75 2.40 -19.67
CA ALA A 178 10.08 2.18 -18.26
C ALA A 178 11.48 2.69 -17.91
N LYS A 179 12.48 2.41 -18.77
CA LYS A 179 13.84 2.93 -18.62
C LYS A 179 13.90 4.45 -18.60
N GLU A 180 13.15 5.11 -19.48
CA GLU A 180 13.10 6.57 -19.50
C GLU A 180 12.47 7.14 -18.22
N ILE A 181 11.36 6.54 -17.74
CA ILE A 181 10.71 6.95 -16.49
C ILE A 181 11.68 6.77 -15.33
N GLU A 182 12.35 5.63 -15.23
CA GLU A 182 13.33 5.32 -14.18
C GLU A 182 14.47 6.34 -14.16
N SER A 183 14.92 6.86 -15.32
CA SER A 183 15.98 7.89 -15.35
C SER A 183 15.60 9.22 -14.69
N LYS A 184 14.30 9.49 -14.53
CA LYS A 184 13.74 10.73 -13.96
C LYS A 184 13.09 10.49 -12.59
N HIS A 185 12.75 9.24 -12.29
CA HIS A 185 12.01 8.81 -11.11
C HIS A 185 12.72 7.62 -10.47
N ASP A 186 11.98 6.75 -9.78
CA ASP A 186 12.49 5.50 -9.26
C ASP A 186 11.93 4.29 -10.04
N THR A 187 12.57 3.13 -9.86
CA THR A 187 12.18 1.86 -10.49
C THR A 187 10.76 1.42 -10.14
N ARG A 188 10.27 1.76 -8.96
CA ARG A 188 8.92 1.41 -8.52
C ARG A 188 7.89 2.18 -9.32
N ILE A 189 8.04 3.50 -9.46
CA ILE A 189 7.20 4.35 -10.31
C ILE A 189 7.24 3.87 -11.76
N ALA A 190 8.44 3.58 -12.28
CA ALA A 190 8.61 3.08 -13.64
C ALA A 190 7.89 1.73 -13.84
N GLY A 191 8.10 0.77 -12.93
CA GLY A 191 7.43 -0.52 -12.94
C GLY A 191 5.91 -0.39 -12.84
N SER A 192 5.39 0.43 -11.92
CA SER A 192 3.95 0.63 -11.74
C SER A 192 3.30 1.24 -12.98
N ALA A 193 4.03 2.10 -13.71
CA ALA A 193 3.51 2.70 -14.93
C ALA A 193 3.30 1.68 -16.07
N VAL A 194 4.14 0.64 -16.16
CA VAL A 194 4.15 -0.32 -17.27
C VAL A 194 3.69 -1.75 -16.92
N LEU A 195 3.62 -2.07 -15.63
CA LEU A 195 3.11 -3.33 -15.07
C LEU A 195 2.07 -3.07 -13.96
N PRO A 196 0.98 -2.31 -14.21
CA PRO A 196 0.03 -1.94 -13.16
C PRO A 196 -0.65 -3.13 -12.48
N HIS A 197 -1.01 -4.20 -13.19
CA HIS A 197 -1.66 -5.38 -12.61
C HIS A 197 -0.68 -6.20 -11.74
N TYR A 198 0.62 -6.08 -12.00
CA TYR A 198 1.65 -6.77 -11.23
C TYR A 198 2.30 -5.91 -10.14
N ALA A 199 1.93 -4.64 -10.00
CA ALA A 199 2.50 -3.72 -8.99
C ALA A 199 2.39 -4.26 -7.56
N GLN A 200 1.29 -4.95 -7.23
CA GLN A 200 1.08 -5.59 -5.93
C GLN A 200 2.12 -6.68 -5.58
N PHE A 201 2.88 -7.18 -6.55
CA PHE A 201 3.91 -8.20 -6.36
C PHE A 201 5.33 -7.62 -6.26
N PHE A 202 5.50 -6.29 -6.29
CA PHE A 202 6.84 -5.68 -6.27
C PHE A 202 7.61 -5.88 -4.96
N TYR A 203 6.91 -6.25 -3.89
CA TYR A 203 7.49 -6.56 -2.58
C TYR A 203 7.27 -8.02 -2.16
N SER A 204 6.79 -8.85 -3.09
CA SER A 204 6.68 -10.30 -2.90
C SER A 204 8.05 -10.96 -2.89
N ASP A 205 8.14 -12.17 -2.33
CA ASP A 205 9.36 -12.96 -2.40
C ASP A 205 9.60 -13.55 -3.81
N ASN A 206 10.80 -14.11 -4.00
CA ASN A 206 11.20 -14.69 -5.28
C ASN A 206 10.31 -15.86 -5.71
N ASP A 207 9.89 -16.70 -4.76
CA ASP A 207 9.17 -17.93 -5.07
C ASP A 207 7.76 -17.60 -5.59
N GLN A 208 7.08 -16.68 -4.92
CA GLN A 208 5.77 -16.18 -5.33
C GLN A 208 5.82 -15.56 -6.73
N VAL A 209 6.81 -14.70 -7.00
CA VAL A 209 6.94 -14.06 -8.32
C VAL A 209 7.32 -15.07 -9.39
N LEU A 210 8.19 -16.04 -9.09
CA LEU A 210 8.53 -17.12 -10.03
C LEU A 210 7.31 -17.99 -10.39
N GLU A 211 6.43 -18.28 -9.44
CA GLU A 211 5.19 -19.00 -9.71
C GLU A 211 4.28 -18.23 -10.68
N ILE A 212 4.13 -16.92 -10.46
CA ILE A 212 3.38 -16.03 -11.37
C ILE A 212 3.99 -16.06 -12.77
N LEU A 213 5.30 -15.89 -12.89
CA LEU A 213 6.00 -15.86 -14.18
C LEU A 213 5.88 -17.20 -14.93
N LYS A 214 5.93 -18.33 -14.24
CA LYS A 214 5.66 -19.66 -14.84
C LYS A 214 4.23 -19.74 -15.38
N GLY A 215 3.25 -19.24 -14.62
CA GLY A 215 1.85 -19.18 -15.04
C GLY A 215 1.61 -18.27 -16.24
N VAL A 216 2.39 -17.19 -16.39
CA VAL A 216 2.35 -16.29 -17.56
C VAL A 216 2.99 -16.94 -18.79
N ALA A 217 4.15 -17.58 -18.65
CA ALA A 217 4.86 -18.21 -19.77
C ALA A 217 4.16 -19.46 -20.33
N GLY A 218 3.37 -20.15 -19.50
CA GLY A 218 2.58 -21.31 -19.92
C GLY A 218 1.27 -20.99 -20.66
N LYS A 219 0.94 -19.71 -20.85
CA LYS A 219 -0.28 -19.21 -21.53
C LYS A 219 0.03 -18.61 -22.91
#